data_AF-A0A1P8NIC7-F1
#
_entry.id   AF-A0A1P8NIC7-F1
#
_cell.length_a   1.000
_cell.length_b   1.000
_cell.length_c   1.000
_cell.angle_alpha   90.00
_cell.angle_beta   90.00
_cell.angle_gamma   90.00
#
_symmetry.space_group_name_H-M   'P 1'
#
loop_
_entity.id
_entity.type
_entity.pdbx_description
1 polymer ?
#
loop_
_entity_poly.entity_id
_entity_poly.type
_entity_poly.pdbx_seq_one_letter_code
_entity_poly.pdbx_strand_id
1 'polypeptide(L)' 'MIRHVELAWGMLEGDIVVGRRQGWAREDAPAGHIARTTVALMDGLHVQWLLDPSIDMEAEMRFHVDGLKERWGVVPT' A
#
# COMPACT_ATOMS: atom_id res chain seq x y z
N MET A 1 4.03 18.51 -8.76
CA MET A 1 4.51 17.36 -7.95
C MET A 1 3.55 16.99 -6.83
N ILE A 2 3.22 17.88 -5.89
CA ILE A 2 2.36 17.58 -4.72
C ILE A 2 1.05 16.88 -5.10
N ARG A 3 0.36 17.37 -6.14
CA ARG A 3 -0.90 16.80 -6.63
C ARG A 3 -0.82 15.32 -7.04
N HIS A 4 0.32 14.83 -7.55
CA HIS A 4 0.44 13.42 -7.97
C HIS A 4 0.52 12.48 -6.77
N VAL A 5 1.26 12.89 -5.74
CA VAL A 5 1.41 12.12 -4.50
C VAL A 5 0.08 12.09 -3.73
N GLU A 6 -0.63 13.21 -3.65
CA GLU A 6 -1.95 13.28 -3.04
C GLU A 6 -2.99 12.40 -3.75
N LEU A 7 -2.93 12.32 -5.09
CA LEU A 7 -3.78 11.43 -5.88
C LEU A 7 -3.45 9.96 -5.60
N ALA A 8 -2.17 9.58 -5.54
CA ALA A 8 -1.76 8.22 -5.23
C ALA A 8 -2.22 7.78 -3.83
N TRP A 9 -2.04 8.64 -2.83
CA TRP A 9 -2.54 8.38 -1.48
C TRP A 9 -4.06 8.28 -1.46
N GLY A 10 -4.76 9.23 -2.10
CA GLY A 10 -6.22 9.27 -2.11
C GLY A 10 -6.85 8.05 -2.78
N MET A 11 -6.26 7.54 -3.85
CA MET A 11 -6.71 6.30 -4.50
C MET A 11 -6.55 5.11 -3.55
N LEU A 12 -5.35 4.89 -2.99
CA LEU A 12 -5.11 3.73 -2.13
C LEU A 12 -5.93 3.80 -0.82
N GLU A 13 -6.06 4.99 -0.23
CA GLU A 13 -6.91 5.21 0.95
C GLU A 13 -8.38 4.93 0.61
N GLY A 14 -8.86 5.42 -0.53
CA GLY A 14 -10.21 5.16 -1.03
C GLY A 14 -10.51 3.68 -1.21
N ASP A 15 -9.60 2.93 -1.83
CA ASP A 15 -9.75 1.50 -2.06
C ASP A 15 -9.82 0.70 -0.76
N ILE A 16 -9.00 1.06 0.24
CA ILE A 16 -9.06 0.42 1.56
C ILE A 16 -10.39 0.74 2.25
N VAL A 17 -10.87 1.99 2.17
CA VAL A 17 -12.18 2.37 2.73
C VAL A 17 -13.32 1.61 2.06
N VAL A 18 -13.27 1.42 0.75
CA VAL A 18 -14.22 0.58 0.01
C VAL A 18 -14.12 -0.88 0.48
N GLY A 19 -12.91 -1.42 0.63
CA GLY A 19 -12.68 -2.78 1.12
C GLY A 19 -13.27 -3.01 2.52
N ARG A 20 -13.22 -2.03 3.42
CA ARG A 20 -13.91 -2.10 4.73
C ARG A 20 -15.41 -2.22 4.59
N ARG A 21 -16.01 -1.37 3.75
CA ARG A 21 -17.47 -1.37 3.52
C ARG A 21 -17.95 -2.68 2.91
N GLN A 22 -17.09 -3.36 2.16
CA GLN A 22 -17.38 -4.65 1.53
C GLN A 22 -17.00 -5.86 2.40
N GLY A 23 -16.44 -5.64 3.60
CA GLY A 23 -16.01 -6.71 4.49
C GLY A 23 -14.75 -7.45 4.05
N TRP A 24 -13.96 -6.88 3.13
CA TRP A 24 -12.68 -7.45 2.67
C TRP A 24 -11.49 -7.01 3.53
N ALA A 25 -11.65 -5.91 4.25
CA ALA A 25 -10.67 -5.38 5.19
C ALA A 25 -11.33 -5.10 6.54
N ARG A 26 -10.57 -5.23 7.62
CA ARG A 26 -11.03 -4.92 8.99
C ARG A 26 -11.45 -3.47 9.09
N GLU A 27 -12.54 -3.22 9.81
CA GLU A 27 -13.13 -1.90 10.00
C GLU A 27 -12.15 -0.90 10.64
N ASP A 28 -11.28 -1.39 11.52
CA ASP A 28 -10.28 -0.61 12.25
C ASP A 28 -8.95 -0.41 11.51
N ALA A 29 -8.83 -0.87 10.26
CA ALA A 29 -7.59 -0.67 9.51
C ALA A 29 -7.27 0.84 9.41
N PRO A 30 -6.00 1.28 9.44
CA PRO A 30 -5.67 2.70 9.36
C PRO A 30 -5.41 3.13 7.90
N ALA A 31 -6.48 3.39 7.12
CA ALA A 31 -6.40 3.58 5.65
C ALA A 31 -5.38 4.63 5.22
N GLY A 32 -5.50 5.86 5.71
CA GLY A 32 -4.58 6.93 5.35
C GLY A 32 -3.12 6.66 5.75
N HIS A 33 -2.89 5.92 6.84
CA HIS A 33 -1.52 5.53 7.22
C HIS A 33 -0.97 4.46 6.28
N ILE A 34 -1.77 3.43 5.96
CA ILE A 34 -1.39 2.39 5.00
C ILE A 34 -1.09 3.02 3.63
N ALA A 35 -1.92 3.95 3.15
CA ALA A 35 -1.71 4.66 1.90
C ALA A 35 -0.38 5.43 1.86
N ARG A 36 -0.13 6.26 2.89
CA ARG A 36 1.10 7.07 2.96
C ARG A 36 2.35 6.21 3.04
N THR A 37 2.34 5.18 3.88
CA THR A 37 3.51 4.32 4.09
C THR A 37 3.79 3.42 2.90
N THR A 38 2.78 2.91 2.22
CA THR A 38 2.95 2.10 1.01
C THR A 38 3.56 2.92 -0.13
N VAL A 39 3.10 4.16 -0.34
CA VAL A 39 3.69 5.04 -1.35
C VAL A 39 5.12 5.43 -0.98
N ALA A 40 5.39 5.75 0.29
CA ALA A 40 6.75 6.07 0.74
C ALA A 40 7.72 4.90 0.53
N LEU A 41 7.27 3.66 0.77
CA LEU A 41 8.06 2.45 0.48
C LEU A 41 8.35 2.34 -1.02
N MET A 42 7.32 2.46 -1.87
CA MET A 42 7.47 2.40 -3.32
C MET A 42 8.46 3.45 -3.85
N ASP A 43 8.39 4.69 -3.36
CA ASP A 43 9.30 5.76 -3.73
C ASP A 43 10.74 5.43 -3.31
N GLY A 44 10.94 4.92 -2.09
CA GLY A 44 12.24 4.50 -1.59
C GLY A 44 12.83 3.32 -2.36
N LEU A 45 12.02 2.35 -2.75
CA LEU A 45 12.43 1.22 -3.60
C LEU A 45 12.81 1.69 -5.00
N HIS A 46 12.07 2.66 -5.56
CA HIS A 46 12.39 3.20 -6.88
C HIS A 46 13.74 3.94 -6.89
N VAL A 47 14.02 4.76 -5.87
CA VAL A 47 15.34 5.41 -5.73
C VAL A 47 16.46 4.37 -5.62
N GLN A 48 16.26 3.33 -4.82
CA GLN A 48 17.23 2.25 -4.68
C GLN A 48 17.48 1.53 -6.01
N TRP A 49 16.43 1.18 -6.75
CA TRP A 49 16.53 0.54 -8.06
C TRP A 49 17.24 1.39 -9.11
N LEU A 50 17.04 2.71 -9.09
CA LEU A 50 17.76 3.64 -9.97
C LEU A 50 19.28 3.62 -9.72
N LEU A 51 19.71 3.34 -8.49
CA LEU A 51 21.12 3.21 -8.10
C LEU A 51 21.65 1.79 -8.34
N ASP A 52 20.82 0.78 -8.10
CA ASP A 52 21.14 -0.63 -8.26
C ASP A 52 19.94 -1.40 -8.86
N PRO A 53 19.94 -1.61 -10.19
CA PRO A 53 18.85 -2.32 -10.86
C PRO A 53 18.71 -3.80 -10.49
N SER A 54 19.65 -4.38 -9.71
CA SER A 54 19.53 -5.75 -9.21
C SER A 54 18.52 -5.89 -8.07
N ILE A 55 18.08 -4.78 -7.49
CA ILE A 55 17.07 -4.76 -6.43
C ILE A 55 15.71 -5.16 -7.00
N ASP A 56 15.14 -6.23 -6.45
CA ASP A 56 13.82 -6.72 -6.82
C ASP A 56 12.72 -5.91 -6.09
N MET A 57 12.32 -4.79 -6.71
CA MET A 57 11.25 -3.95 -6.20
C MET A 57 9.91 -4.69 -6.09
N GLU A 58 9.65 -5.66 -6.97
CA GLU A 58 8.40 -6.41 -6.99
C GLU A 58 8.30 -7.31 -5.77
N ALA A 59 9.37 -8.04 -5.45
CA ALA A 59 9.43 -8.90 -4.27
C ALA A 59 9.22 -8.11 -2.98
N GLU A 60 9.87 -6.96 -2.83
CA GLU A 60 9.73 -6.10 -1.65
C GLU A 60 8.31 -5.54 -1.50
N MET A 61 7.71 -5.06 -2.61
CA MET A 61 6.33 -4.57 -2.59
C MET A 61 5.32 -5.70 -2.30
N ARG A 62 5.55 -6.90 -2.84
CA ARG A 62 4.71 -8.07 -2.57
C ARG A 62 4.76 -8.44 -1.09
N PHE A 63 5.96 -8.53 -0.51
CA PHE A 63 6.13 -8.83 0.91
C PHE A 63 5.38 -7.83 1.80
N HIS A 64 5.48 -6.53 1.50
CA HIS A 64 4.75 -5.48 2.22
C HIS A 64 3.22 -5.63 2.07
N VAL A 65 2.71 -5.84 0.86
CA VAL A 65 1.26 -6.00 0.60
C VAL A 65 0.72 -7.26 1.28
N ASP A 66 1.45 -8.36 1.25
CA ASP A 66 1.02 -9.60 1.89
C ASP A 66 0.95 -9.44 3.41
N GLY A 67 1.92 -8.75 4.03
CA GLY A 67 1.85 -8.39 5.45
C GLY A 67 0.66 -7.49 5.80
N LEU A 68 0.31 -6.54 4.93
CA LEU A 68 -0.90 -5.74 5.09
C LEU A 68 -2.18 -6.58 5.01
N LYS A 69 -2.25 -7.52 4.06
CA LYS A 69 -3.40 -8.43 3.89
C LYS A 69 -3.52 -9.40 5.05
N GLU A 70 -2.41 -9.94 5.55
CA GLU A 70 -2.43 -10.82 6.73
C GLU A 70 -2.96 -10.08 7.96
N ARG A 71 -2.50 -8.84 8.16
CA ARG A 71 -2.88 -8.05 9.33
C ARG A 71 -4.30 -7.48 9.26
N TRP A 72 -4.71 -7.00 8.09
CA TRP A 72 -5.92 -6.20 7.93
C TRP A 72 -6.95 -6.81 6.99
N GLY A 73 -6.61 -7.86 6.25
CA GLY A 73 -7.55 -8.58 5.41
C GLY A 73 -8.55 -9.38 6.24
N VAL A 74 -9.71 -9.60 5.65
CA VAL A 74 -10.75 -10.49 6.17
C VAL A 74 -10.96 -11.57 5.12
N VAL A 75 -10.81 -12.83 5.52
CA VAL A 75 -11.19 -13.96 4.67
C VAL A 75 -12.72 -14.00 4.64
N PRO A 76 -13.38 -13.89 3.47
CA PRO A 76 -14.82 -14.05 3.40
C PRO A 76 -15.19 -15.44 3.91
N THR A 77 -16.01 -15.52 4.96
CA THR A 77 -16.65 -16.76 5.44
C THR A 77 -17.75 -17.22 4.51
#